data_AF-A0A2H0WFJ3-F1
#
_entry.id   AF-A0A2H0WFJ3-F1
#
_cell.length_a   1.000
_cell.length_b   1.000
_cell.length_c   1.000
_cell.angle_alpha   90.00
_cell.angle_beta   90.00
_cell.angle_gamma   90.00
#
_symmetry.space_group_name_H-M   'P 1'
#
loop_
_entity.id
_entity.type
_entity.pdbx_description
1 polymer ?
#
loop_
_entity_poly.entity_id
_entity_poly.type
_entity_poly.pdbx_seq_one_letter_code
_entity_poly.pdbx_strand_id
1 'polypeptide(L)'
;MRQQNKKPQRFVLWIGGGLALVTFLFLFARHQGQKNTKIESSEPVELVPTEKIVAAQAPGAPTEVAPSNTEPPAEVLKQNTLPSSLSAADLAKFKDFQEIARSKNDNDPRLDTEFRSLSPDLKKALQDFYQQMAPEKRNEKGLVVFLIARDLKTADDALFLRSVYAEEPCLSMESCKILTASDPHLSFADQVSLNYPQMAGLYQLEKKLAANPEFLKDPNLREKIRGILDQAVKYGVPSVQKRAEEIQNRFRL
;
A
#
# COMPACT_ATOMS: atom_id res chain seq x y z
N MET A 1 -46.04 -64.87 23.94
CA MET A 1 -44.61 -65.04 23.63
C MET A 1 -43.96 -63.66 23.58
N ARG A 2 -43.10 -63.33 24.56
CA ARG A 2 -42.39 -62.04 24.66
C ARG A 2 -40.99 -62.19 24.06
N GLN A 3 -40.69 -61.46 22.98
CA GLN A 3 -39.33 -61.34 22.46
C GLN A 3 -38.61 -60.17 23.15
N GLN A 4 -37.58 -60.48 23.92
CA GLN A 4 -36.63 -59.52 24.46
C GLN A 4 -35.57 -59.21 23.40
N ASN A 5 -35.53 -57.97 22.92
CA ASN A 5 -34.45 -57.47 22.06
C ASN A 5 -33.32 -56.90 22.93
N LYS A 6 -32.16 -57.56 22.92
CA LYS A 6 -30.92 -57.12 23.55
C LYS A 6 -30.18 -56.14 22.64
N LYS A 7 -29.79 -54.98 23.18
CA LYS A 7 -28.92 -53.97 22.55
C LYS A 7 -27.47 -54.48 22.43
N PRO A 8 -26.70 -54.12 21.39
CA PRO A 8 -25.24 -54.22 21.42
C PRO A 8 -24.61 -52.91 21.92
N GLN A 9 -23.99 -52.97 23.11
CA GLN A 9 -23.02 -51.99 23.61
C GLN A 9 -21.65 -52.24 22.96
N ARG A 10 -21.28 -51.55 21.88
CA ARG A 10 -19.87 -51.43 21.43
C ARG A 10 -19.68 -50.17 20.60
N PHE A 11 -19.66 -48.99 21.22
CA PHE A 11 -19.32 -47.75 20.51
C PHE A 11 -18.69 -46.69 21.44
N VAL A 12 -17.76 -47.09 22.30
CA VAL A 12 -16.97 -46.14 23.11
C VAL A 12 -15.55 -46.68 23.23
N LEU A 13 -14.73 -46.56 22.17
CA LEU A 13 -13.27 -46.78 22.28
C LEU A 13 -12.45 -46.26 21.09
N TRP A 14 -12.94 -45.29 20.31
CA TRP A 14 -12.21 -44.73 19.15
C TRP A 14 -12.02 -43.21 19.16
N ILE A 15 -12.43 -42.49 20.22
CA ILE A 15 -12.31 -41.03 20.28
C ILE A 15 -11.04 -40.59 21.06
N GLY A 16 -10.42 -41.47 21.85
CA GLY A 16 -9.24 -41.13 22.66
C GLY A 16 -7.91 -41.03 21.90
N GLY A 17 -7.76 -41.72 20.77
CA GLY A 17 -6.47 -41.80 20.06
C GLY A 17 -6.16 -40.61 19.16
N GLY A 18 -7.19 -39.97 18.57
CA GLY A 18 -7.00 -38.85 17.64
C GLY A 18 -6.59 -37.54 18.31
N LEU A 19 -7.05 -37.30 19.55
CA LEU A 19 -6.80 -36.03 20.24
C LEU A 19 -5.35 -35.88 20.73
N ALA A 20 -4.69 -37.00 21.09
CA ALA A 20 -3.30 -36.99 21.55
C ALA A 20 -2.28 -36.76 20.41
N LEU A 21 -2.63 -37.14 19.18
CA LEU A 21 -1.72 -37.02 18.03
C LEU A 21 -1.73 -35.59 17.44
N VAL A 22 -2.87 -34.89 17.52
CA VAL A 22 -3.00 -33.48 17.09
C VAL A 22 -2.28 -32.53 18.06
N THR A 23 -2.33 -32.78 19.37
CA THR A 23 -1.60 -31.96 20.36
C THR A 23 -0.09 -32.15 20.27
N PHE A 24 0.39 -33.37 19.97
CA PHE A 24 1.83 -33.62 19.81
C PHE A 24 2.42 -32.95 18.55
N LEU A 25 1.68 -32.92 17.43
CA LEU A 25 2.10 -32.21 16.21
C LEU A 25 2.14 -30.68 16.40
N PHE A 26 1.21 -30.11 17.16
CA PHE A 26 1.21 -28.67 17.45
C PHE A 26 2.37 -28.23 18.36
N LEU A 27 2.80 -29.06 19.31
CA LEU A 27 3.94 -28.74 20.17
C LEU A 27 5.28 -28.84 19.41
N PHE A 28 5.43 -29.81 18.49
CA PHE A 28 6.66 -29.95 17.70
C PHE A 28 6.83 -28.83 16.66
N ALA A 29 5.75 -28.36 16.04
CA ALA A 29 5.80 -27.24 15.09
C ALA A 29 6.24 -25.92 15.73
N ARG A 30 5.99 -25.73 17.03
CA ARG A 30 6.35 -24.49 17.74
C ARG A 30 7.83 -24.40 18.11
N HIS A 31 8.57 -25.52 18.10
CA HIS A 31 9.96 -25.55 18.56
C HIS A 31 11.02 -25.43 17.44
N GLN A 32 10.64 -25.52 16.16
CA GLN A 32 11.60 -25.36 15.05
C GLN A 32 11.85 -23.90 14.60
N GLY A 33 11.15 -22.92 15.19
CA GLY A 33 11.23 -21.50 14.77
C GLY A 33 12.36 -20.66 15.39
N GLN A 34 13.21 -21.22 16.25
CA GLN A 34 14.37 -20.51 16.85
C GLN A 34 15.68 -21.18 16.42
N LYS A 35 15.98 -21.18 15.12
CA LYS A 35 17.37 -21.35 14.68
C LYS A 35 18.02 -19.97 14.70
N ASN A 36 18.87 -19.78 15.69
CA ASN A 36 19.72 -18.62 15.91
C ASN A 36 20.34 -18.14 14.60
N THR A 37 19.86 -16.99 14.11
CA THR A 37 20.66 -16.14 13.22
C THR A 37 21.78 -15.59 14.07
N LYS A 38 22.91 -16.31 14.10
CA LYS A 38 24.18 -15.79 14.59
C LYS A 38 24.51 -14.63 13.65
N ILE A 39 24.26 -13.40 14.11
CA ILE A 39 24.73 -12.19 13.45
C ILE A 39 26.25 -12.27 13.54
N GLU A 40 26.86 -12.69 12.44
CA GLU A 40 28.28 -12.59 12.21
C GLU A 40 28.63 -11.10 12.24
N SER A 41 29.31 -10.72 13.32
CA SER A 41 29.83 -9.37 13.52
C SER A 41 30.78 -9.06 12.38
N SER A 42 30.28 -8.35 11.37
CA SER A 42 31.12 -7.75 10.35
C SER A 42 32.15 -6.85 11.03
N GLU A 43 33.39 -6.99 10.58
CA GLU A 43 34.57 -6.28 11.06
C GLU A 43 34.33 -4.76 11.17
N PRO A 44 34.99 -4.07 12.11
CA PRO A 44 34.97 -2.62 12.16
C PRO A 44 35.53 -2.05 10.86
N VAL A 45 34.68 -1.32 10.12
CA VAL A 45 35.09 -0.56 8.94
C VAL A 45 36.15 0.44 9.37
N GLU A 46 37.37 0.20 8.94
CA GLU A 46 38.51 1.10 9.12
C GLU A 46 38.23 2.38 8.32
N LEU A 47 37.94 3.47 9.04
CA LEU A 47 37.75 4.79 8.46
C LEU A 47 39.11 5.26 7.91
N VAL A 48 39.28 5.13 6.59
CA VAL A 48 40.41 5.75 5.88
C VAL A 48 40.30 7.27 6.05
N PRO A 49 41.35 7.95 6.56
CA PRO A 49 41.35 9.39 6.70
C PRO A 49 41.29 10.04 5.32
N THR A 50 40.21 10.79 5.06
CA THR A 50 40.03 11.56 3.84
C THR A 50 41.16 12.59 3.71
N GLU A 51 41.94 12.44 2.66
CA GLU A 51 42.99 13.36 2.26
C GLU A 51 42.43 14.78 2.08
N LYS A 52 43.18 15.77 2.58
CA LYS A 52 42.91 17.21 2.46
C LYS A 52 42.54 17.59 1.02
N ILE A 53 41.28 17.90 0.78
CA ILE A 53 40.88 18.65 -0.42
C ILE A 53 41.33 20.10 -0.24
N VAL A 54 42.32 20.47 -1.04
CA VAL A 54 42.87 21.82 -1.18
C VAL A 54 41.77 22.75 -1.68
N ALA A 55 41.57 23.85 -0.94
CA ALA A 55 40.69 24.94 -1.29
C ALA A 55 41.13 25.59 -2.61
N ALA A 56 40.35 25.41 -3.67
CA ALA A 56 40.40 26.24 -4.85
C ALA A 56 39.41 27.40 -4.68
N GLN A 57 39.95 28.60 -4.46
CA GLN A 57 39.22 29.86 -4.57
C GLN A 57 38.81 30.09 -6.03
N ALA A 58 37.53 30.34 -6.26
CA ALA A 58 37.03 31.02 -7.45
C ALA A 58 36.14 32.19 -7.01
N PRO A 59 36.46 33.44 -7.38
CA PRO A 59 35.57 34.58 -7.18
C PRO A 59 34.69 34.74 -8.42
N GLY A 60 33.43 34.33 -8.30
CA GLY A 60 32.39 34.58 -9.30
C GLY A 60 31.07 34.69 -8.57
N ALA A 61 30.68 35.92 -8.24
CA ALA A 61 29.44 36.22 -7.53
C ALA A 61 28.22 35.67 -8.29
N PRO A 62 27.38 34.81 -7.67
CA PRO A 62 26.08 34.53 -8.21
C PRO A 62 25.18 35.74 -7.99
N THR A 63 24.61 36.27 -9.07
CA THR A 63 23.51 37.22 -9.02
C THR A 63 22.39 36.59 -8.20
N GLU A 64 22.12 37.19 -7.05
CA GLU A 64 21.01 36.90 -6.15
C GLU A 64 19.71 37.25 -6.88
N VAL A 65 19.20 36.31 -7.67
CA VAL A 65 17.84 36.37 -8.19
C VAL A 65 16.94 35.91 -7.06
N ALA A 66 16.34 36.87 -6.37
CA ALA A 66 15.39 36.62 -5.30
C ALA A 66 14.35 35.57 -5.73
N PRO A 67 14.12 34.48 -4.97
CA PRO A 67 13.02 33.59 -5.23
C PRO A 67 11.73 34.38 -5.02
N SER A 68 11.04 34.65 -6.12
CA SER A 68 9.67 35.16 -6.08
C SER A 68 8.80 34.05 -5.50
N ASN A 69 8.62 34.09 -4.18
CA ASN A 69 7.56 33.40 -3.45
C ASN A 69 6.20 33.97 -3.87
N THR A 70 5.85 33.80 -5.15
CA THR A 70 4.45 33.85 -5.55
C THR A 70 3.90 32.47 -5.20
N GLU A 71 3.60 32.29 -3.91
CA GLU A 71 2.78 31.21 -3.43
C GLU A 71 1.50 31.23 -4.28
N PRO A 72 1.20 30.19 -5.09
CA PRO A 72 -0.04 30.16 -5.83
C PRO A 72 -1.16 30.30 -4.80
N PRO A 73 -2.14 31.18 -5.02
CA PRO A 73 -3.19 31.42 -4.03
C PRO A 73 -3.81 30.08 -3.63
N ALA A 74 -4.04 29.90 -2.33
CA ALA A 74 -4.66 28.75 -1.68
C ALA A 74 -6.13 28.50 -2.11
N GLU A 75 -6.47 28.79 -3.37
CA GLU A 75 -7.82 28.97 -3.90
C GLU A 75 -8.36 27.80 -4.74
N VAL A 76 -7.68 26.65 -4.81
CA VAL A 76 -8.21 25.46 -5.53
C VAL A 76 -8.57 24.32 -4.58
N LEU A 77 -9.09 24.66 -3.40
CA LEU A 77 -10.06 23.82 -2.69
C LEU A 77 -11.37 24.61 -2.49
N LYS A 78 -11.75 25.42 -3.49
CA LYS A 78 -13.10 26.00 -3.55
C LYS A 78 -14.09 24.88 -3.80
N GLN A 79 -14.64 24.38 -2.69
CA GLN A 79 -15.86 23.59 -2.58
C GLN A 79 -15.91 22.41 -3.54
N ASN A 80 -15.29 21.29 -3.15
CA ASN A 80 -15.71 19.99 -3.65
C ASN A 80 -17.21 19.85 -3.33
N THR A 81 -18.05 20.10 -4.34
CA THR A 81 -19.49 19.87 -4.28
C THR A 81 -19.69 18.47 -3.70
N LEU A 82 -20.31 18.42 -2.52
CA LEU A 82 -20.62 17.15 -1.87
C LEU A 82 -21.37 16.28 -2.87
N PRO A 83 -20.96 15.01 -3.07
CA PRO A 83 -21.60 14.18 -4.06
C PRO A 83 -23.06 13.98 -3.65
N SER A 84 -23.99 14.53 -4.44
CA SER A 84 -25.42 14.55 -4.13
C SER A 84 -26.07 13.16 -4.15
N SER A 85 -25.34 12.15 -4.64
CA SER A 85 -25.78 10.75 -4.69
C SER A 85 -25.46 9.94 -3.44
N LEU A 86 -24.68 10.46 -2.48
CA LEU A 86 -24.31 9.68 -1.30
C LEU A 86 -25.48 9.54 -0.32
N SER A 87 -25.59 8.35 0.28
CA SER A 87 -26.41 8.15 1.47
C SER A 87 -25.96 9.06 2.62
N ALA A 88 -26.84 9.35 3.58
CA ALA A 88 -26.48 10.20 4.73
C ALA A 88 -25.27 9.64 5.52
N ALA A 89 -25.16 8.31 5.63
CA ALA A 89 -24.05 7.64 6.29
C ALA A 89 -22.74 7.78 5.50
N ASP A 90 -22.77 7.57 4.18
CA ASP A 90 -21.58 7.72 3.34
C ASP A 90 -21.15 9.18 3.23
N LEU A 91 -22.12 10.12 3.23
CA LEU A 91 -21.85 11.55 3.25
C LEU A 91 -21.11 11.96 4.53
N ALA A 92 -21.49 11.41 5.68
CA ALA A 92 -20.79 11.63 6.94
C ALA A 92 -19.34 11.11 6.86
N LYS A 93 -19.16 9.85 6.45
CA LYS A 93 -17.81 9.26 6.26
C LYS A 93 -16.96 10.05 5.27
N PHE A 94 -17.55 10.54 4.19
CA PHE A 94 -16.81 11.34 3.21
C PHE A 94 -16.36 12.69 3.79
N LYS A 95 -17.15 13.30 4.69
CA LYS A 95 -16.73 14.50 5.43
C LYS A 95 -15.58 14.20 6.39
N ASP A 96 -15.67 13.10 7.15
CA ASP A 96 -14.59 12.66 8.04
C ASP A 96 -13.30 12.40 7.25
N PHE A 97 -13.41 11.75 6.09
CA PHE A 97 -12.28 11.55 5.19
C PHE A 97 -11.66 12.88 4.75
N GLN A 98 -12.47 13.87 4.35
CA GLN A 98 -11.95 15.18 3.96
C GLN A 98 -11.25 15.89 5.12
N GLU A 99 -11.76 15.77 6.34
CA GLU A 99 -11.12 16.29 7.55
C GLU A 99 -9.74 15.65 7.76
N ILE A 100 -9.67 14.31 7.77
CA ILE A 100 -8.43 13.54 7.92
C ILE A 100 -7.42 13.88 6.82
N ALA A 101 -7.89 13.94 5.58
CA ALA A 101 -7.05 14.26 4.43
C ALA A 101 -6.50 15.69 4.49
N ARG A 102 -7.23 16.66 5.06
CA ARG A 102 -6.76 18.04 5.24
C ARG A 102 -5.77 18.16 6.41
N SER A 103 -5.98 17.40 7.48
CA SER A 103 -5.08 17.39 8.64
C SER A 103 -3.78 16.61 8.39
N LYS A 104 -3.70 15.87 7.27
CA LYS A 104 -2.56 15.01 6.90
C LYS A 104 -2.27 13.94 7.97
N ASN A 105 -3.30 13.49 8.69
CA ASN A 105 -3.18 12.48 9.73
C ASN A 105 -3.46 11.07 9.18
N ASP A 106 -2.50 10.48 8.49
CA ASP A 106 -2.64 9.12 7.92
C ASP A 106 -2.74 8.01 8.99
N ASN A 107 -2.55 8.35 10.27
CA ASN A 107 -2.69 7.45 11.42
C ASN A 107 -4.01 7.69 12.21
N ASP A 108 -4.97 8.42 11.64
CA ASP A 108 -6.26 8.65 12.30
C ASP A 108 -6.96 7.30 12.58
N PRO A 109 -7.33 7.01 13.85
CA PRO A 109 -7.90 5.71 14.21
C PRO A 109 -9.24 5.41 13.51
N ARG A 110 -9.97 6.44 13.05
CA ARG A 110 -11.21 6.26 12.27
C ARG A 110 -10.93 5.51 10.97
N LEU A 111 -9.75 5.68 10.36
CA LEU A 111 -9.36 4.98 9.13
C LEU A 111 -9.40 3.46 9.30
N ASP A 112 -9.07 2.96 10.50
CA ASP A 112 -9.06 1.54 10.80
C ASP A 112 -10.38 1.00 11.32
N THR A 113 -11.31 1.85 11.73
CA THR A 113 -12.61 1.43 12.27
C THR A 113 -13.74 1.75 11.29
N GLU A 114 -13.95 3.02 10.97
CA GLU A 114 -15.11 3.55 10.25
C GLU A 114 -15.01 3.37 8.72
N PHE A 115 -13.79 3.35 8.19
CA PHE A 115 -13.52 3.19 6.75
C PHE A 115 -13.33 1.72 6.31
N ARG A 116 -13.74 0.76 7.16
CA ARG A 116 -13.88 -0.63 6.72
C ARG A 116 -15.17 -0.79 5.92
N SER A 117 -15.13 -1.66 4.91
CA SER A 117 -16.30 -1.99 4.08
C SER A 117 -16.92 -0.76 3.44
N LEU A 118 -16.18 -0.13 2.53
CA LEU A 118 -16.64 1.05 1.79
C LEU A 118 -17.79 0.65 0.85
N SER A 119 -18.85 1.46 0.83
CA SER A 119 -19.92 1.30 -0.15
C SER A 119 -19.38 1.62 -1.56
N PRO A 120 -20.00 1.08 -2.64
CA PRO A 120 -19.62 1.42 -4.00
C PRO A 120 -19.67 2.94 -4.27
N ASP A 121 -20.71 3.63 -3.77
CA ASP A 121 -20.87 5.07 -3.96
C ASP A 121 -19.80 5.87 -3.22
N LEU A 122 -19.45 5.46 -1.99
CA LEU A 122 -18.36 6.09 -1.25
C LEU A 122 -17.01 5.87 -1.93
N LYS A 123 -16.74 4.68 -2.46
CA LYS A 123 -15.52 4.42 -3.25
C LYS A 123 -15.46 5.32 -4.48
N LYS A 124 -16.57 5.46 -5.21
CA LYS A 124 -16.64 6.35 -6.36
C LYS A 124 -16.35 7.80 -5.98
N ALA A 125 -16.92 8.28 -4.87
CA ALA A 125 -16.65 9.62 -4.35
C ALA A 125 -15.17 9.84 -3.97
N LEU A 126 -14.51 8.82 -3.39
CA LEU A 126 -13.08 8.86 -3.07
C LEU A 126 -12.21 8.88 -4.35
N GLN A 127 -12.59 8.09 -5.37
CA GLN A 127 -11.90 8.08 -6.66
C GLN A 127 -12.05 9.43 -7.38
N ASP A 128 -13.24 10.02 -7.36
CA ASP A 128 -13.50 11.34 -7.94
C ASP A 128 -12.71 12.44 -7.21
N PHE A 129 -12.66 12.36 -5.88
CA PHE A 129 -11.81 13.23 -5.07
C PHE A 129 -10.34 13.11 -5.50
N TYR A 130 -9.84 11.89 -5.74
CA TYR A 130 -8.48 11.65 -6.22
C TYR A 130 -8.21 12.28 -7.59
N GLN A 131 -9.12 12.08 -8.55
CA GLN A 131 -8.96 12.55 -9.92
C GLN A 131 -9.00 14.08 -10.06
N GLN A 132 -9.75 14.77 -9.20
CA GLN A 132 -9.87 16.23 -9.20
C GLN A 132 -8.58 16.93 -8.72
N MET A 133 -7.65 16.21 -8.11
CA MET A 133 -6.40 16.79 -7.62
C MET A 133 -5.37 16.90 -8.74
N ALA A 134 -4.59 17.99 -8.68
CA ALA A 134 -3.41 18.18 -9.50
C ALA A 134 -2.44 17.00 -9.31
N PRO A 135 -1.75 16.51 -10.35
CA PRO A 135 -0.81 15.40 -10.26
C PRO A 135 0.20 15.54 -9.10
N GLU A 136 0.73 16.74 -8.90
CA GLU A 136 1.68 17.08 -7.83
C GLU A 136 1.13 16.79 -6.43
N LYS A 137 -0.19 16.90 -6.25
CA LYS A 137 -0.89 16.68 -4.98
C LYS A 137 -1.37 15.26 -4.79
N ARG A 138 -1.30 14.39 -5.81
CA ARG A 138 -1.73 13.00 -5.70
C ARG A 138 -0.77 12.16 -4.84
N ASN A 139 0.51 12.52 -4.81
CA ASN A 139 1.52 11.89 -3.95
C ASN A 139 1.18 12.04 -2.46
N GLU A 140 0.65 13.20 -2.07
CA GLU A 140 0.18 13.48 -0.69
C GLU A 140 -1.11 12.69 -0.33
N LYS A 141 -1.63 11.87 -1.24
CA LYS A 141 -2.97 11.27 -1.14
C LYS A 141 -2.97 9.77 -1.36
N GLY A 142 -1.87 9.11 -1.01
CA GLY A 142 -1.81 7.65 -0.93
C GLY A 142 -2.88 7.07 0.00
N LEU A 143 -3.47 7.86 0.90
CA LEU A 143 -4.61 7.46 1.71
C LEU A 143 -5.82 6.98 0.88
N VAL A 144 -6.17 7.65 -0.23
CA VAL A 144 -7.28 7.19 -1.09
C VAL A 144 -6.94 5.82 -1.68
N VAL A 145 -5.75 5.69 -2.25
CA VAL A 145 -5.28 4.45 -2.86
C VAL A 145 -5.22 3.32 -1.84
N PHE A 146 -4.73 3.60 -0.63
CA PHE A 146 -4.72 2.69 0.50
C PHE A 146 -6.13 2.19 0.83
N LEU A 147 -7.11 3.09 0.97
CA LEU A 147 -8.48 2.75 1.33
C LEU A 147 -9.15 1.87 0.26
N ILE A 148 -9.00 2.22 -1.02
CA ILE A 148 -9.55 1.45 -2.13
C ILE A 148 -8.86 0.09 -2.26
N ALA A 149 -7.53 0.03 -2.17
CA ALA A 149 -6.78 -1.23 -2.27
C ALA A 149 -7.08 -2.19 -1.11
N ARG A 150 -7.22 -1.66 0.12
CA ARG A 150 -7.59 -2.45 1.31
C ARG A 150 -8.96 -3.10 1.12
N ASP A 151 -9.94 -2.36 0.58
CA ASP A 151 -11.28 -2.85 0.33
C ASP A 151 -11.54 -3.29 -1.11
N LEU A 152 -10.49 -3.68 -1.86
CA LEU A 152 -10.59 -4.17 -3.22
C LEU A 152 -11.62 -5.32 -3.30
N LYS A 153 -12.65 -5.13 -4.12
CA LYS A 153 -13.76 -6.07 -4.31
C LYS A 153 -14.25 -6.14 -5.74
N THR A 154 -14.27 -5.02 -6.44
CA THR A 154 -14.91 -4.91 -7.76
C THR A 154 -13.90 -4.73 -8.89
N ALA A 155 -14.40 -4.92 -10.11
CA ALA A 155 -13.71 -4.55 -11.34
C ALA A 155 -13.23 -3.10 -11.34
N ASP A 156 -14.09 -2.19 -10.92
CA ASP A 156 -13.84 -0.74 -10.97
C ASP A 156 -12.76 -0.34 -9.97
N ASP A 157 -12.72 -1.00 -8.80
CA ASP A 157 -11.62 -0.81 -7.85
C ASP A 157 -10.27 -1.16 -8.50
N ALA A 158 -10.22 -2.28 -9.21
CA ALA A 158 -9.01 -2.72 -9.89
C ALA A 158 -8.60 -1.80 -11.05
N LEU A 159 -9.58 -1.28 -11.80
CA LEU A 159 -9.34 -0.30 -12.86
C LEU A 159 -8.79 1.02 -12.30
N PHE A 160 -9.36 1.50 -11.18
CA PHE A 160 -8.83 2.66 -10.48
C PHE A 160 -7.38 2.43 -10.05
N LEU A 161 -7.08 1.32 -9.38
CA LEU A 161 -5.69 1.03 -8.97
C LEU A 161 -4.76 0.97 -10.17
N ARG A 162 -5.18 0.35 -11.28
CA ARG A 162 -4.39 0.32 -12.51
C ARG A 162 -4.11 1.73 -13.04
N SER A 163 -5.09 2.65 -12.98
CA SER A 163 -4.89 4.04 -13.41
C SER A 163 -3.84 4.78 -12.58
N VAL A 164 -3.69 4.46 -11.29
CA VAL A 164 -2.65 5.06 -10.42
C VAL A 164 -1.24 4.67 -10.89
N TYR A 165 -1.04 3.47 -11.43
CA TYR A 165 0.24 3.05 -12.03
C TYR A 165 0.38 3.44 -13.51
N ALA A 166 -0.67 4.01 -14.11
CA ALA A 166 -0.60 4.61 -15.44
C ALA A 166 -0.21 6.09 -15.38
N GLU A 167 -0.13 6.68 -14.20
CA GLU A 167 0.40 8.02 -14.01
C GLU A 167 1.90 8.05 -14.29
N GLU A 168 2.41 9.18 -14.75
CA GLU A 168 3.86 9.41 -14.86
C GLU A 168 4.44 9.59 -13.45
N PRO A 169 5.62 9.02 -13.15
CA PRO A 169 6.30 9.25 -11.87
C PRO A 169 6.52 10.73 -11.59
N CYS A 170 5.94 11.20 -10.49
CA CYS A 170 6.16 12.55 -10.02
C CYS A 170 7.32 12.57 -9.04
N LEU A 171 8.51 12.91 -9.53
CA LEU A 171 9.77 12.85 -8.77
C LEU A 171 10.11 14.16 -8.02
N SER A 172 9.16 15.08 -7.91
CA SER A 172 9.32 16.34 -7.18
C SER A 172 8.02 16.72 -6.48
N MET A 173 8.14 17.31 -5.29
CA MET A 173 6.99 17.81 -4.51
C MET A 173 6.43 19.13 -5.06
N GLU A 174 7.23 19.84 -5.85
CA GLU A 174 6.87 21.16 -6.39
C GLU A 174 6.26 21.04 -7.79
N SER A 175 6.83 20.18 -8.65
CA SER A 175 6.34 19.99 -10.01
C SER A 175 6.72 18.64 -10.59
N CYS A 176 5.73 17.88 -11.05
CA CYS A 176 5.95 16.60 -11.72
C CYS A 176 6.64 16.74 -13.09
N LYS A 177 6.83 17.97 -13.58
CA LYS A 177 7.55 18.26 -14.84
C LYS A 177 9.06 18.27 -14.65
N ILE A 178 9.53 18.40 -13.42
CA ILE A 178 10.95 18.50 -13.10
C ILE A 178 11.51 17.07 -12.97
N LEU A 179 12.13 16.58 -14.05
CA LEU A 179 12.90 15.35 -14.06
C LEU A 179 14.31 15.62 -13.52
N THR A 180 14.46 16.08 -12.28
CA THR A 180 15.80 16.33 -11.72
C THR A 180 16.46 15.03 -11.30
N ALA A 181 17.21 14.45 -12.25
CA ALA A 181 18.06 13.28 -12.07
C ALA A 181 19.49 13.61 -11.58
N SER A 182 19.72 14.73 -10.91
CA SER A 182 21.09 15.24 -10.69
C SER A 182 21.58 15.33 -9.24
N ASP A 183 20.82 14.83 -8.26
CA ASP A 183 21.36 14.70 -6.89
C ASP A 183 21.50 13.22 -6.49
N PRO A 184 22.73 12.69 -6.48
CA PRO A 184 23.02 11.34 -5.99
C PRO A 184 22.52 11.08 -4.56
N HIS A 185 22.37 12.13 -3.74
CA HIS A 185 21.92 12.04 -2.36
C HIS A 185 20.39 11.98 -2.20
N LEU A 186 19.61 12.36 -3.22
CA LEU A 186 18.13 12.26 -3.22
C LEU A 186 17.63 10.88 -3.70
N SER A 187 18.54 9.96 -4.03
CA SER A 187 18.23 8.76 -4.84
C SER A 187 17.48 7.64 -4.13
N PHE A 188 17.27 7.69 -2.80
CA PHE A 188 16.67 6.56 -2.08
C PHE A 188 15.53 6.91 -1.10
N ALA A 189 15.67 7.96 -0.29
CA ALA A 189 14.67 8.30 0.73
C ALA A 189 13.46 9.05 0.13
N ASP A 190 13.72 10.04 -0.73
CA ASP A 190 12.65 10.87 -1.31
C ASP A 190 11.81 10.13 -2.34
N GLN A 191 12.38 9.12 -3.00
CA GLN A 191 11.63 8.27 -3.94
C GLN A 191 10.49 7.51 -3.26
N VAL A 192 10.59 7.16 -1.97
CA VAL A 192 9.51 6.44 -1.29
C VAL A 192 8.34 7.37 -0.98
N SER A 193 8.62 8.58 -0.49
CA SER A 193 7.58 9.58 -0.19
C SER A 193 6.85 10.04 -1.46
N LEU A 194 7.60 10.19 -2.57
CA LEU A 194 7.07 10.59 -3.87
C LEU A 194 6.25 9.50 -4.57
N ASN A 195 6.42 8.23 -4.19
CA ASN A 195 5.68 7.11 -4.77
C ASN A 195 4.81 6.41 -3.71
N TYR A 196 4.45 7.13 -2.66
CA TYR A 196 3.65 6.61 -1.57
C TYR A 196 2.31 6.00 -2.04
N PRO A 197 1.54 6.62 -2.95
CA PRO A 197 0.29 6.01 -3.44
C PRO A 197 0.51 4.63 -4.08
N GLN A 198 1.52 4.50 -4.92
CA GLN A 198 1.85 3.26 -5.64
C GLN A 198 2.32 2.19 -4.65
N MET A 199 3.22 2.53 -3.73
CA MET A 199 3.69 1.58 -2.72
C MET A 199 2.57 1.15 -1.77
N ALA A 200 1.76 2.08 -1.27
CA ALA A 200 0.61 1.78 -0.42
C ALA A 200 -0.40 0.85 -1.12
N GLY A 201 -0.66 1.09 -2.41
CA GLY A 201 -1.48 0.23 -3.25
C GLY A 201 -0.94 -1.20 -3.33
N LEU A 202 0.36 -1.37 -3.66
CA LEU A 202 0.99 -2.69 -3.75
C LEU A 202 1.01 -3.42 -2.40
N TYR A 203 1.29 -2.74 -1.29
CA TYR A 203 1.27 -3.34 0.05
C TYR A 203 -0.13 -3.87 0.41
N GLN A 204 -1.18 -3.09 0.16
CA GLN A 204 -2.54 -3.53 0.42
C GLN A 204 -2.99 -4.64 -0.52
N LEU A 205 -2.61 -4.58 -1.79
CA LEU A 205 -2.89 -5.63 -2.75
C LEU A 205 -2.27 -6.96 -2.32
N GLU A 206 -0.97 -6.96 -1.95
CA GLU A 206 -0.29 -8.16 -1.47
C GLU A 206 -0.99 -8.73 -0.22
N LYS A 207 -1.29 -7.87 0.76
CA LYS A 207 -1.99 -8.27 1.98
C LYS A 207 -3.36 -8.87 1.68
N LYS A 208 -4.11 -8.29 0.73
CA LYS A 208 -5.42 -8.77 0.31
C LYS A 208 -5.34 -10.15 -0.33
N LEU A 209 -4.39 -10.34 -1.24
CA LEU A 209 -4.14 -11.61 -1.92
C LEU A 209 -3.71 -12.71 -0.93
N ALA A 210 -2.83 -12.37 0.01
CA ALA A 210 -2.39 -13.31 1.05
C ALA A 210 -3.54 -13.73 1.97
N ALA A 211 -4.40 -12.79 2.37
CA ALA A 211 -5.53 -13.07 3.25
C ALA A 211 -6.71 -13.78 2.54
N ASN A 212 -6.85 -13.62 1.22
CA ASN A 212 -8.00 -14.11 0.48
C ASN A 212 -7.58 -14.78 -0.84
N PRO A 213 -6.96 -15.98 -0.79
CA PRO A 213 -6.48 -16.67 -1.99
C PRO A 213 -7.61 -17.01 -2.98
N GLU A 214 -8.85 -17.09 -2.52
CA GLU A 214 -10.05 -17.27 -3.35
C GLU A 214 -10.22 -16.18 -4.41
N PHE A 215 -9.70 -14.96 -4.19
CA PHE A 215 -9.72 -13.87 -5.18
C PHE A 215 -9.06 -14.27 -6.50
N LEU A 216 -8.05 -15.16 -6.44
CA LEU A 216 -7.30 -15.62 -7.60
C LEU A 216 -8.00 -16.75 -8.36
N LYS A 217 -9.12 -17.26 -7.84
CA LYS A 217 -9.94 -18.27 -8.52
C LYS A 217 -10.94 -17.65 -9.48
N ASP A 218 -11.34 -16.39 -9.26
CA ASP A 218 -12.13 -15.64 -10.23
C ASP A 218 -11.21 -15.20 -11.39
N PRO A 219 -11.41 -15.72 -12.63
CA PRO A 219 -10.54 -15.40 -13.76
C PRO A 219 -10.59 -13.91 -14.14
N ASN A 220 -11.75 -13.26 -14.01
CA ASN A 220 -11.93 -11.86 -14.37
C ASN A 220 -11.18 -10.95 -13.37
N LEU A 221 -11.34 -11.22 -12.08
CA LEU A 221 -10.63 -10.45 -11.06
C LEU A 221 -9.12 -10.72 -11.10
N ARG A 222 -8.71 -11.97 -11.32
CA ARG A 222 -7.31 -12.35 -11.49
C ARG A 222 -6.66 -11.61 -12.66
N GLU A 223 -7.32 -11.55 -13.81
CA GLU A 223 -6.82 -10.82 -14.99
C GLU A 223 -6.66 -9.33 -14.69
N LYS A 224 -7.62 -8.72 -13.99
CA LYS A 224 -7.53 -7.30 -13.60
C LYS A 224 -6.39 -7.04 -12.63
N ILE A 225 -6.19 -7.92 -11.64
CA ILE A 225 -5.07 -7.81 -10.71
C ILE A 225 -3.73 -7.96 -11.45
N ARG A 226 -3.62 -8.91 -12.38
CA ARG A 226 -2.46 -9.03 -13.26
C ARG A 226 -2.22 -7.73 -14.03
N GLY A 227 -3.27 -7.13 -14.60
CA GLY A 227 -3.18 -5.86 -15.31
C GLY A 227 -2.70 -4.68 -14.44
N ILE A 228 -3.01 -4.68 -13.13
CA ILE A 228 -2.42 -3.71 -12.18
C ILE A 228 -0.91 -3.94 -12.06
N LEU A 229 -0.49 -5.19 -11.83
CA LEU A 229 0.91 -5.53 -11.62
C LEU A 229 1.76 -5.31 -12.88
N ASP A 230 1.25 -5.67 -14.06
CA ASP A 230 1.91 -5.42 -15.35
C ASP A 230 2.14 -3.93 -15.59
N GLN A 231 1.20 -3.09 -15.15
CA GLN A 231 1.34 -1.65 -15.23
C GLN A 231 2.38 -1.14 -14.21
N ALA A 232 2.37 -1.66 -12.98
CA ALA A 232 3.32 -1.30 -11.94
C ALA A 232 4.78 -1.68 -12.29
N VAL A 233 5.00 -2.80 -12.98
CA VAL A 233 6.32 -3.19 -13.53
C VAL A 233 6.83 -2.18 -14.57
N LYS A 234 5.92 -1.45 -15.25
CA LYS A 234 6.27 -0.44 -16.26
C LYS A 234 6.33 0.99 -15.72
N TYR A 235 6.00 1.21 -14.44
CA TYR A 235 5.81 2.54 -13.85
C TYR A 235 7.09 3.40 -13.82
N GLY A 236 8.30 2.84 -14.04
CA GLY A 236 9.53 3.64 -14.18
C GLY A 236 10.24 3.97 -12.86
N VAL A 237 9.74 3.46 -11.73
CA VAL A 237 10.39 3.59 -10.41
C VAL A 237 10.85 2.21 -9.92
N PRO A 238 12.17 1.95 -9.77
CA PRO A 238 12.70 0.61 -9.51
C PRO A 238 12.10 -0.09 -8.27
N SER A 239 11.82 0.66 -7.20
CA SER A 239 11.22 0.10 -5.98
C SER A 239 9.79 -0.41 -6.21
N VAL A 240 8.99 0.32 -6.99
CA VAL A 240 7.62 -0.08 -7.39
C VAL A 240 7.69 -1.31 -8.31
N GLN A 241 8.60 -1.29 -9.28
CA GLN A 241 8.77 -2.40 -10.25
C GLN A 241 9.14 -3.70 -9.53
N LYS A 242 10.22 -3.67 -8.74
CA LYS A 242 10.67 -4.82 -7.95
C LYS A 242 9.57 -5.37 -7.07
N ARG A 243 8.81 -4.49 -6.41
CA ARG A 243 7.72 -4.90 -5.54
C ARG A 243 6.58 -5.57 -6.31
N ALA A 244 6.23 -5.06 -7.49
CA ALA A 244 5.22 -5.67 -8.35
C ALA A 244 5.65 -7.06 -8.83
N GLU A 245 6.91 -7.22 -9.25
CA GLU A 245 7.49 -8.51 -9.65
C GLU A 245 7.48 -9.54 -8.50
N GLU A 246 7.84 -9.12 -7.28
CA GLU A 246 7.77 -9.97 -6.08
C GLU A 246 6.34 -10.50 -5.86
N ILE A 247 5.33 -9.65 -6.03
CA ILE A 247 3.92 -10.04 -5.89
C ILE A 247 3.51 -11.00 -7.03
N GLN A 248 3.86 -10.70 -8.28
CA GLN A 248 3.59 -11.58 -9.42
C GLN A 248 4.16 -12.98 -9.20
N ASN A 249 5.44 -13.06 -8.83
CA ASN A 249 6.13 -14.31 -8.55
C ASN A 249 5.49 -15.07 -7.38
N ARG A 250 5.20 -14.38 -6.28
CA ARG A 250 4.62 -14.98 -5.07
C ARG A 250 3.24 -15.59 -5.31
N PHE A 251 2.41 -14.95 -6.12
CA PHE A 251 1.02 -15.40 -6.38
C PHE A 251 0.81 -16.07 -7.74
N ARG A 252 1.87 -16.25 -8.54
CA ARG A 252 1.83 -16.84 -9.89
C ARG A 252 0.84 -16.10 -10.79
N LEU A 253 0.93 -14.78 -10.76
CA LEU A 253 0.15 -13.87 -11.61
C LEU A 253 0.92 -13.57 -12.88
#